data_AF-A0A254R5E8-F1
#
_entry.id   AF-A0A254R5E8-F1
#
_cell.length_a   1.000
_cell.length_b   1.000
_cell.length_c   1.000
_cell.angle_alpha   90.00
_cell.angle_beta   90.00
_cell.angle_gamma   90.00
#
_symmetry.space_group_name_H-M   'P 1'
#
loop_
_entity.id
_entity.type
_entity.pdbx_description
1 polymer ?
#
loop_
_entity_poly.entity_id
_entity_poly.type
_entity_poly.pdbx_seq_one_letter_code
_entity_poly.pdbx_strand_id
1 'polypeptide(L)'
;MTRSEALAALIVMIPAVWGAAHLAWSRVTEIRADRLEARQGDAAEVTMLRQRARTLKDFSSLLPSWMLAVLIVGLVWRCGQLIAALL
;
A
#
# COMPACT_ATOMS: atom_id res chain seq x y z
N MET A 1 13.21 1.53 -24.17
CA MET A 1 12.72 2.04 -22.87
C MET A 1 13.66 3.12 -22.39
N THR A 2 13.22 4.37 -22.31
CA THR A 2 14.06 5.48 -21.85
C THR A 2 14.11 5.52 -20.31
N ARG A 3 15.16 6.10 -19.72
CA ARG A 3 15.33 6.17 -18.25
C ARG A 3 14.10 6.78 -17.54
N SER A 4 13.42 7.71 -18.19
CA SER A 4 12.18 8.35 -17.71
C SER A 4 10.99 7.39 -17.60
N GLU A 5 10.89 6.40 -18.49
CA GLU A 5 9.79 5.42 -18.46
C GLU A 5 9.96 4.41 -17.32
N ALA A 6 11.21 3.98 -17.10
CA ALA A 6 11.55 3.13 -15.96
C ALA A 6 11.29 3.85 -14.64
N LEU A 7 11.59 5.15 -14.55
CA LEU A 7 11.34 5.97 -13.37
C LEU A 7 9.83 6.09 -13.09
N ALA A 8 9.02 6.34 -14.12
CA ALA A 8 7.57 6.42 -14.00
C ALA A 8 6.95 5.08 -13.55
N ALA A 9 7.41 3.97 -14.12
CA ALA A 9 6.98 2.63 -13.70
C ALA A 9 7.35 2.34 -12.24
N LEU A 10 8.57 2.71 -11.79
CA LEU A 10 9.00 2.60 -10.40
C LEU A 10 8.12 3.42 -9.46
N ILE A 11 7.81 4.68 -9.82
CA ILE A 11 6.95 5.56 -9.02
C ILE A 11 5.54 4.97 -8.85
N VAL A 12 5.01 4.30 -9.87
CA VAL A 12 3.69 3.62 -9.80
C VAL A 12 3.76 2.30 -9.03
N MET A 13 4.84 1.53 -9.20
CA MET A 13 4.99 0.22 -8.57
C MET A 13 5.28 0.30 -7.07
N ILE A 14 6.06 1.27 -6.60
CA ILE A 14 6.43 1.38 -5.18
C ILE A 14 5.21 1.50 -4.26
N PRO A 15 4.23 2.39 -4.51
CA PRO A 15 2.99 2.47 -3.71
C PRO A 15 2.13 1.21 -3.80
N ALA A 16 2.07 0.57 -4.97
CA ALA A 16 1.31 -0.66 -5.17
C ALA A 16 1.91 -1.83 -4.38
N VAL A 17 3.23 -2.00 -4.43
CA VAL A 17 3.96 -3.03 -3.68
C VAL A 17 3.88 -2.75 -2.18
N TRP A 18 4.08 -1.49 -1.76
CA TRP A 18 3.90 -1.07 -0.37
C TRP A 18 2.50 -1.44 0.10
N GLY A 19 1.47 -1.03 -0.64
CA GLY A 19 0.09 -1.25 -0.25
C GLY A 19 -0.28 -2.72 -0.11
N ALA A 20 0.15 -3.55 -1.07
CA ALA A 20 -0.03 -4.98 -1.02
C ALA A 20 0.70 -5.61 0.19
N ALA A 21 1.93 -5.19 0.47
CA ALA A 21 2.70 -5.67 1.61
C ALA A 21 2.05 -5.31 2.96
N HIS A 22 1.51 -4.09 3.08
CA HIS A 22 0.81 -3.65 4.28
C HIS A 22 -0.48 -4.44 4.54
N LEU A 23 -1.28 -4.69 3.51
CA LEU A 23 -2.49 -5.51 3.61
C LEU A 23 -2.16 -6.95 3.99
N ALA A 24 -1.14 -7.54 3.38
CA ALA A 24 -0.66 -8.88 3.72
C ALA A 24 -0.20 -8.95 5.19
N TRP A 25 0.59 -7.96 5.64
CA TRP A 25 1.07 -7.90 7.01
C TRP A 25 -0.05 -7.71 8.03
N SER A 26 -1.05 -6.87 7.72
CA SER A 26 -2.26 -6.69 8.53
C SER A 26 -3.02 -8.01 8.71
N ARG A 27 -3.19 -8.79 7.63
CA ARG A 27 -3.84 -10.11 7.70
C ARG A 27 -3.04 -11.10 8.54
N VAL A 28 -1.72 -11.12 8.39
CA VAL A 28 -0.84 -11.98 9.20
C VAL A 28 -0.93 -11.63 10.69
N THR A 29 -1.02 -10.35 11.03
CA THR A 29 -1.17 -9.91 12.43
C THR A 29 -2.53 -10.26 13.02
N GLU A 30 -3.61 -10.13 12.25
CA GLU A 30 -4.94 -10.64 12.65
C GLU A 30 -4.89 -12.15 12.94
N ILE A 31 -4.37 -12.96 12.01
CA ILE A 31 -4.27 -14.42 12.18
C ILE A 31 -3.44 -14.80 13.41
N ARG A 32 -2.36 -14.05 13.70
CA ARG A 32 -1.55 -14.27 14.91
C ARG A 32 -2.34 -13.94 16.18
N ALA A 33 -3.09 -12.85 16.19
CA ALA A 33 -3.94 -12.48 17.33
C ALA A 33 -5.00 -13.56 17.60
N ASP A 34 -5.66 -14.05 16.55
CA ASP A 34 -6.69 -15.09 16.65
C ASP A 34 -6.10 -16.42 17.18
N ARG A 35 -4.90 -16.79 16.75
CA ARG A 35 -4.19 -17.98 17.26
C ARG A 35 -3.77 -17.83 18.72
N LEU A 36 -3.40 -16.63 19.16
CA LEU A 36 -3.05 -16.34 20.55
C LEU A 36 -4.28 -16.41 21.45
N GLU A 37 -5.41 -15.85 21.01
CA GLU A 37 -6.69 -15.91 21.73
C GLU A 37 -7.19 -17.36 21.86
N ALA A 38 -7.10 -18.15 20.78
CA ALA A 38 -7.47 -19.57 20.79
C ALA A 38 -6.61 -20.43 21.75
N ARG A 39 -5.40 -19.97 22.09
CA ARG A 39 -4.49 -20.65 23.03
C ARG A 39 -4.64 -20.16 24.48
N GLN A 40 -5.65 -19.34 24.79
CA GLN A 40 -5.76 -18.62 26.08
C GLN A 40 -4.49 -17.82 26.41
N GLY A 41 -3.86 -17.25 25.37
CA GLY A 41 -2.71 -16.37 25.53
C GLY A 41 -3.07 -15.07 26.26
N ASP A 42 -2.04 -14.35 26.70
CA ASP A 42 -2.20 -13.14 27.51
C ASP A 42 -3.11 -12.11 26.81
N ALA A 43 -4.17 -11.68 27.51
CA ALA A 43 -5.16 -10.75 26.99
C ALA A 43 -4.52 -9.39 26.62
N ALA A 44 -3.47 -8.98 27.33
CA ALA A 44 -2.72 -7.77 27.01
C ALA A 44 -2.03 -7.87 25.63
N GLU A 45 -1.45 -9.03 25.32
CA GLU A 45 -0.75 -9.28 24.06
C GLU A 45 -1.71 -9.35 22.87
N VAL A 46 -2.87 -10.00 23.05
CA VAL A 46 -3.95 -10.04 22.03
C VAL A 46 -4.47 -8.63 21.73
N THR A 47 -4.66 -7.80 22.77
CA THR A 47 -5.14 -6.43 22.61
C THR A 47 -4.12 -5.57 21.87
N MET A 48 -2.83 -5.69 22.20
CA MET A 48 -1.75 -5.00 21.50
C MET A 48 -1.68 -5.38 20.02
N LEU A 49 -1.78 -6.69 19.69
CA LEU A 49 -1.76 -7.17 18.31
C LEU A 49 -2.96 -6.68 17.50
N ARG A 50 -4.16 -6.68 18.09
CA ARG A 50 -5.36 -6.13 17.46
C ARG A 50 -5.25 -4.63 17.23
N GLN A 51 -4.65 -3.88 18.15
CA GLN A 51 -4.44 -2.45 17.99
C GLN A 51 -3.46 -2.17 16.84
N ARG A 52 -2.36 -2.92 16.73
CA ARG A 52 -1.43 -2.83 15.58
C ARG A 52 -2.12 -3.14 14.26
N ALA A 53 -2.95 -4.19 14.21
CA ALA A 53 -3.70 -4.55 13.01
C ALA A 53 -4.66 -3.43 12.59
N ARG A 54 -5.34 -2.76 13.54
CA ARG A 54 -6.19 -1.60 13.24
C ARG A 54 -5.40 -0.43 12.67
N THR A 55 -4.27 -0.07 13.28
CA THR A 55 -3.41 1.00 12.74
C THR A 55 -2.97 0.69 11.31
N LEU A 56 -2.55 -0.55 11.03
CA LEU A 56 -2.18 -0.98 9.69
C LEU A 56 -3.36 -0.89 8.71
N LYS A 57 -4.56 -1.26 9.15
CA LYS A 57 -5.80 -1.18 8.37
C LYS A 57 -6.21 0.27 8.09
N ASP A 58 -6.08 1.17 9.06
CA ASP A 58 -6.37 2.60 8.89
C ASP A 58 -5.42 3.22 7.86
N PHE A 59 -4.12 2.91 7.94
CA PHE A 59 -3.16 3.29 6.89
C PHE A 59 -3.51 2.68 5.53
N SER A 60 -4.02 1.45 5.51
CA SER A 60 -4.41 0.80 4.26
C SER A 60 -5.62 1.47 3.58
N SER A 61 -6.46 2.17 4.34
CA SER A 61 -7.59 2.93 3.79
C SER A 61 -7.15 4.15 2.96
N LEU A 62 -5.93 4.65 3.20
CA LEU A 62 -5.34 5.77 2.45
C LEU A 62 -4.65 5.31 1.16
N LEU A 63 -4.32 4.02 1.03
CA LEU A 63 -3.60 3.47 -0.12
C LEU A 63 -4.34 3.67 -1.45
N PRO A 64 -5.67 3.42 -1.58
CA PRO A 64 -6.36 3.60 -2.86
C PRO A 64 -6.30 5.05 -3.34
N SER A 65 -6.47 6.01 -2.43
CA SER A 65 -6.38 7.44 -2.72
C SER A 65 -4.96 7.84 -3.15
N TRP A 66 -3.93 7.32 -2.49
CA TRP A 66 -2.54 7.53 -2.86
C TRP A 66 -2.20 6.91 -4.22
N MET A 67 -2.65 5.69 -4.49
CA MET A 67 -2.47 5.02 -5.78
C MET A 67 -3.16 5.79 -6.91
N LEU A 68 -4.38 6.27 -6.69
CA LEU A 68 -5.11 7.08 -7.66
C LEU A 68 -4.35 8.38 -7.97
N ALA A 69 -3.84 9.07 -6.94
CA ALA A 69 -3.05 10.29 -7.13
C ALA A 69 -1.80 10.03 -7.97
N VAL A 70 -1.07 8.95 -7.70
CA VAL A 70 0.13 8.57 -8.45
C VAL A 70 -0.20 8.23 -9.92
N LEU A 71 -1.29 7.52 -10.17
CA LEU A 71 -1.76 7.23 -11.53
C LEU A 71 -2.15 8.51 -12.28
N ILE A 72 -2.85 9.44 -11.63
CA ILE A 72 -3.21 10.73 -12.22
C ILE A 72 -1.95 11.52 -12.61
N VAL A 73 -0.97 11.61 -11.71
CA VAL A 73 0.31 12.30 -12.00
C VAL A 73 1.04 11.63 -13.17
N GLY A 74 1.11 10.30 -13.19
CA GLY A 74 1.72 9.55 -14.30
C GLY A 74 1.00 9.77 -15.63
N LEU A 75 -0.33 9.85 -15.61
CA LEU A 75 -1.16 10.10 -16.78
C LEU A 75 -0.94 11.52 -17.32
N VAL A 76 -0.99 12.54 -16.45
CA VAL A 76 -0.76 13.94 -16.80
C VAL A 76 0.64 14.10 -17.42
N TRP A 77 1.64 13.46 -16.83
CA TRP A 77 3.00 13.46 -17.37
C TRP A 77 3.06 12.84 -18.77
N ARG A 78 2.43 11.68 -18.99
CA ARG A 78 2.36 11.03 -20.30
C ARG A 78 1.61 11.87 -21.33
N CYS A 79 0.50 12.49 -20.95
CA CYS A 79 -0.23 13.41 -21.82
C CYS A 79 0.64 14.60 -22.24
N GLY A 80 1.41 15.18 -21.31
CA GLY A 80 2.34 16.26 -21.60
C GLY A 80 3.43 15.85 -22.60
N GLN A 81 3.99 14.65 -22.46
CA GLN A 81 4.97 14.11 -23.42
C GLN A 81 4.36 13.92 -24.82
N LEU A 82 3.12 13.42 -24.91
CA LEU A 82 2.43 13.24 -26.19
C LEU A 82 2.16 14.59 -26.88
N ILE A 83 1.71 15.59 -26.12
CA ILE A 83 1.48 16.95 -26.65
C ILE A 83 2.79 17.56 -27.14
N ALA A 84 3.88 17.43 -26.37
CA ALA A 84 5.20 17.93 -26.76
C ALA A 84 5.81 17.21 -27.97
N ALA A 85 5.43 15.95 -28.22
CA ALA A 85 5.86 15.20 -29.40
C ALA A 85 5.03 15.50 -30.66
N LEU A 86 3.84 16.09 -30.49
CA LEU A 86 2.94 16.50 -31.58
C LEU A 86 3.17 17.95 -32.04
N LEU A 87 3.87 18.75 -31.23
CA LEU A 87 4.33 20.11 -31.53
C LEU A 87 5.73 20.09 -32.17
#